data_AF-A0A1R0H1Q2-F1
#
_entry.id   AF-A0A1R0H1Q2-F1
#
_cell.length_a   1.000
_cell.length_b   1.000
_cell.length_c   1.000
_cell.angle_alpha   90.00
_cell.angle_beta   90.00
_cell.angle_gamma   90.00
#
_symmetry.space_group_name_H-M   'P 1'
#
loop_
_entity.id
_entity.type
_entity.pdbx_description
1 polymer ?
#
loop_
_entity_poly.entity_id
_entity_poly.type
_entity_poly.pdbx_seq_one_letter_code
_entity_poly.pdbx_strand_id
1 'polypeptide(L)'
;MNVKNYRSPKKNKKIKKTEQDNKIIVFNVPELSAETVKNHFLHQTNLKTQEFKVKKVKQRDKKYRHEAYTVNGSKLNITKPDIVRVQKSLGSKIRMEINKK
;
A
#
# COMPACT_ATOMS: atom_id res chain seq x y z
N MET A 1 0.16 20.28 -51.63
CA MET A 1 0.65 20.57 -50.26
C MET A 1 0.50 19.30 -49.43
N ASN A 2 1.60 18.71 -48.95
CA ASN A 2 1.60 17.40 -48.29
C ASN A 2 1.90 17.59 -46.78
N VAL A 3 0.87 17.53 -45.93
CA VAL A 3 1.02 17.62 -44.48
C VAL A 3 1.46 16.27 -43.91
N LYS A 4 2.75 16.16 -43.57
CA LYS A 4 3.32 15.00 -42.87
C LYS A 4 2.79 14.96 -41.43
N ASN A 5 1.85 14.05 -41.15
CA ASN A 5 1.40 13.73 -39.80
C ASN A 5 2.52 13.01 -39.03
N TYR A 6 3.26 13.74 -38.20
CA TYR A 6 4.19 13.17 -37.24
C TYR A 6 3.40 12.54 -36.07
N ARG A 7 3.07 11.25 -36.16
CA ARG A 7 2.62 10.46 -35.00
C ARG A 7 3.79 10.32 -34.03
N SER A 8 3.68 10.97 -32.87
CA SER A 8 4.64 10.79 -31.77
C SER A 8 4.70 9.31 -31.35
N PRO A 9 5.89 8.74 -31.09
CA PRO A 9 6.00 7.35 -30.67
C PRO A 9 5.32 7.15 -29.31
N LYS A 10 4.36 6.23 -29.26
CA LYS A 10 3.78 5.74 -28.00
C LYS A 10 4.92 5.18 -27.16
N LYS A 11 5.29 5.90 -26.10
CA LYS A 11 6.22 5.39 -25.07
C LYS A 11 5.64 4.07 -24.55
N ASN A 12 6.26 2.96 -24.92
CA ASN A 12 6.10 1.68 -24.24
C ASN A 12 6.52 1.90 -22.78
N LYS A 13 5.56 2.27 -21.93
CA LYS A 13 5.73 2.23 -20.48
C LYS A 13 5.96 0.76 -20.16
N LYS A 14 7.24 0.37 -20.02
CA LYS A 14 7.61 -0.82 -19.25
C LYS A 14 6.83 -0.73 -17.96
N ILE A 15 5.81 -1.56 -17.81
CA ILE A 15 5.09 -1.74 -16.55
C ILE A 15 6.16 -2.33 -15.63
N LYS A 16 6.85 -1.46 -14.87
CA LYS A 16 7.68 -1.90 -13.75
C LYS A 16 6.76 -2.79 -12.93
N LYS A 17 7.07 -4.08 -12.81
CA LYS A 17 6.53 -4.92 -11.75
C LYS A 17 6.85 -4.19 -10.46
N THR A 18 5.88 -3.44 -9.95
CA THR A 18 6.01 -2.69 -8.72
C THR A 18 6.09 -3.73 -7.61
N GLU A 19 6.87 -3.47 -6.57
CA GLU A 19 6.95 -4.24 -5.32
C GLU A 19 5.61 -4.22 -4.52
N GLN A 20 4.49 -4.15 -5.24
CA GLN A 20 3.10 -4.02 -4.78
C GLN A 20 2.36 -5.35 -4.75
N ASP A 21 3.06 -6.47 -4.93
CA ASP A 21 2.42 -7.79 -5.05
C ASP A 21 1.74 -8.24 -3.75
N ASN A 22 2.12 -7.65 -2.60
CA ASN A 22 1.43 -7.84 -1.32
C ASN A 22 1.38 -6.52 -0.56
N LYS A 23 0.20 -5.92 -0.45
CA LYS A 23 0.01 -4.71 0.35
C LYS A 23 -1.19 -4.82 1.27
N ILE A 24 -1.11 -4.10 2.38
CA ILE A 24 -2.17 -4.00 3.38
C ILE A 24 -2.73 -2.60 3.30
N ILE A 25 -4.03 -2.51 3.06
CA ILE A 25 -4.75 -1.25 2.98
C ILE A 25 -5.51 -1.04 4.28
N VAL A 26 -5.25 0.08 4.93
CA VAL A 26 -5.95 0.53 6.15
C VAL A 26 -6.86 1.68 5.75
N PHE A 27 -8.16 1.49 5.94
CA PHE A 27 -9.20 2.47 5.69
C PHE A 27 -9.71 3.11 6.98
N ASN A 28 -10.42 4.23 6.84
CA ASN A 28 -11.13 4.89 7.95
C ASN A 28 -10.24 5.47 9.06
N VAL A 29 -8.99 5.82 8.73
CA VAL A 29 -8.06 6.51 9.64
C VAL A 29 -7.41 7.71 8.93
N PRO A 30 -8.19 8.68 8.42
CA PRO A 30 -7.64 9.79 7.63
C PRO A 30 -6.85 10.78 8.50
N GLU A 31 -7.13 10.86 9.79
CA GLU A 31 -6.46 11.78 10.72
C GLU A 31 -5.07 11.30 11.11
N LEU A 32 -4.85 9.98 11.15
CA LEU A 32 -3.57 9.41 11.54
C LEU A 32 -2.48 9.71 10.51
N SER A 33 -1.26 9.83 11.02
CA SER A 33 -0.06 9.86 10.20
C SER A 33 0.32 8.44 9.76
N ALA A 34 1.08 8.34 8.67
CA ALA A 34 1.60 7.05 8.22
C ALA A 34 2.52 6.40 9.27
N GLU A 35 3.23 7.21 10.06
CA GLU A 35 4.11 6.76 11.13
C GLU A 35 3.33 6.20 12.32
N THR A 36 2.23 6.85 12.70
CA THR A 36 1.33 6.34 13.73
C THR A 36 0.80 4.96 13.33
N VAL A 37 0.29 4.82 12.10
CA VAL A 37 -0.16 3.52 11.59
C VAL A 37 0.97 2.49 11.58
N LYS A 38 2.19 2.88 11.19
CA LYS A 38 3.37 2.01 11.24
C LYS A 38 3.63 1.50 12.66
N ASN A 39 3.57 2.37 13.66
CA ASN A 39 3.81 2.01 15.06
C ASN A 39 2.75 1.01 15.56
N HIS A 40 1.48 1.19 15.20
CA HIS A 40 0.45 0.19 15.54
C HIS A 40 0.76 -1.19 14.94
N PHE A 41 1.25 -1.26 13.70
CA PHE A 41 1.70 -2.54 13.16
C PHE A 41 2.89 -3.11 13.94
N LEU A 42 3.89 -2.31 14.30
CA LEU A 42 5.04 -2.77 15.06
C LEU A 42 4.67 -3.27 16.47
N HIS A 43 3.69 -2.65 17.12
CA HIS A 43 3.26 -3.06 18.47
C HIS A 43 2.34 -4.28 18.49
N GLN A 44 1.57 -4.49 17.43
CA GLN A 44 0.53 -5.54 17.39
C GLN A 44 0.94 -6.76 16.58
N THR A 45 2.10 -6.72 15.92
CA THR A 45 2.60 -7.77 15.04
C THR A 45 4.10 -7.97 15.26
N ASN A 46 4.65 -9.10 14.81
CA ASN A 46 6.08 -9.38 14.91
C ASN A 46 6.91 -8.79 13.76
N LEU A 47 6.39 -7.76 13.09
CA LEU A 47 7.10 -7.12 11.98
C LEU A 47 8.27 -6.28 12.46
N LYS A 48 9.33 -6.25 11.66
CA LYS A 48 10.47 -5.36 11.90
C LYS A 48 10.29 -4.06 11.13
N THR A 49 10.78 -2.97 11.72
CA THR A 49 10.71 -1.60 11.16
C THR A 49 11.29 -1.47 9.75
N GLN A 50 12.25 -2.34 9.40
CA GLN A 50 12.94 -2.35 8.11
C GLN A 50 12.21 -3.17 7.03
N GLU A 51 11.29 -4.07 7.42
CA GLU A 51 10.62 -5.00 6.50
C GLU A 51 9.50 -4.32 5.71
N PHE A 52 8.91 -3.25 6.24
CA PHE A 52 7.77 -2.59 5.63
C PHE A 52 7.80 -1.07 5.79
N LYS A 53 7.08 -0.41 4.90
CA LYS A 53 6.81 1.03 4.91
C LYS A 53 5.31 1.25 4.83
N VAL A 54 4.86 2.35 5.43
CA VAL A 54 3.48 2.81 5.35
C VAL A 54 3.45 4.13 4.60
N LYS A 55 2.51 4.27 3.66
CA LYS A 55 2.25 5.53 2.95
C LYS A 55 0.82 5.94 3.13
N LYS A 56 0.61 7.24 3.37
CA LYS A 56 -0.71 7.87 3.30
C LYS A 56 -1.01 8.20 1.84
N VAL A 57 -2.11 7.69 1.31
CA VAL A 57 -2.50 7.80 -0.10
C VAL A 57 -3.86 8.47 -0.19
N LYS A 58 -3.94 9.54 -0.99
CA LYS A 58 -5.21 10.22 -1.29
C LYS A 58 -5.98 9.43 -2.35
N GLN A 59 -7.24 9.14 -2.06
CA GLN A 59 -8.18 8.48 -2.95
C GLN A 59 -8.88 9.49 -3.85
N ARG A 60 -9.54 9.01 -4.92
CA ARG A 60 -10.28 9.86 -5.87
C ARG A 60 -11.47 10.58 -5.24
N ASP A 61 -12.09 9.96 -4.24
CA ASP A 61 -13.18 10.52 -3.43
C ASP A 61 -12.68 11.52 -2.37
N LYS A 62 -11.44 12.02 -2.50
CA LYS A 62 -10.76 12.94 -1.58
C LYS A 62 -10.52 12.39 -0.17
N LYS A 63 -10.81 11.11 0.10
CA LYS A 63 -10.47 10.46 1.37
C LYS A 63 -9.01 10.01 1.39
N TYR A 64 -8.49 9.72 2.58
CA TYR A 64 -7.15 9.15 2.74
C TYR A 64 -7.24 7.70 3.22
N ARG A 65 -6.33 6.89 2.69
CA ARG A 65 -6.06 5.52 3.18
C ARG A 65 -4.58 5.37 3.46
N HIS A 66 -4.23 4.40 4.28
CA HIS A 66 -2.84 4.03 4.47
C HIS A 66 -2.55 2.71 3.75
N GLU A 67 -1.45 2.67 3.00
CA GLU A 67 -0.97 1.47 2.31
C GLU A 67 0.35 1.05 2.97
N ALA A 68 0.35 -0.13 3.59
CA ALA A 68 1.56 -0.77 4.09
C ALA A 68 2.07 -1.76 3.04
N TYR A 69 3.34 -1.64 2.69
CA TYR A 69 3.99 -2.44 1.66
C TYR A 69 5.39 -2.84 2.12
N THR A 70 5.86 -3.93 1.55
CA THR A 70 7.14 -4.58 1.85
C THR A 70 8.27 -3.73 1.25
N VAL A 71 9.43 -3.65 1.91
CA VAL A 71 10.58 -2.89 1.37
C VAL A 71 11.41 -3.73 0.39
N ASN A 72 11.44 -5.06 0.56
CA ASN A 72 12.37 -5.94 -0.16
C ASN A 72 11.65 -6.96 -1.08
N GLY A 73 10.41 -6.66 -1.50
CA GLY A 73 9.59 -7.57 -2.31
C GLY A 73 9.21 -8.90 -1.64
N SER A 74 9.57 -9.07 -0.36
CA SER A 74 9.25 -10.26 0.44
C SER A 74 7.82 -10.18 0.96
N LYS A 75 7.11 -11.30 1.10
CA LYS A 75 5.74 -11.28 1.65
C LYS A 75 5.75 -10.67 3.06
N LEU A 76 4.82 -9.75 3.31
CA LEU A 76 4.53 -9.27 4.66
C LEU A 76 3.98 -10.45 5.46
N ASN A 77 4.78 -10.96 6.41
CA ASN A 77 4.39 -12.09 7.25
C ASN A 77 3.44 -11.63 8.36
N ILE A 78 2.22 -11.25 7.97
CA ILE A 78 1.14 -10.87 8.86
C ILE A 78 0.09 -11.98 8.84
N THR A 79 -0.31 -12.43 10.02
CA THR A 79 -1.37 -13.43 10.16
C THR A 79 -2.75 -12.76 10.24
N LYS A 80 -3.83 -13.54 10.02
CA LYS A 80 -5.20 -13.03 10.20
C LYS A 80 -5.45 -12.49 11.63
N PRO A 81 -5.02 -13.17 12.71
CA PRO A 81 -5.11 -12.62 14.08
C PRO A 81 -4.42 -11.27 14.25
N ASP A 82 -3.24 -11.09 13.66
CA ASP A 82 -2.50 -9.81 13.71
C ASP A 82 -3.31 -8.67 13.10
N ILE A 83 -3.94 -8.92 11.95
CA ILE A 83 -4.81 -7.94 11.30
C ILE A 83 -5.96 -7.56 12.20
N VAL A 84 -6.62 -8.54 12.83
CA VAL A 84 -7.74 -8.27 13.75
C VAL A 84 -7.28 -7.42 14.94
N ARG A 85 -6.09 -7.68 15.49
CA ARG A 85 -5.50 -6.85 16.57
C ARG A 85 -5.25 -5.42 16.11
N VAL A 86 -4.61 -5.24 14.96
CA VAL A 86 -4.34 -3.90 14.39
C VAL A 86 -5.66 -3.18 14.06
N GLN A 87 -6.66 -3.88 13.52
CA GLN A 87 -7.99 -3.33 13.25
C GLN A 87 -8.66 -2.79 14.51
N LYS A 88 -8.68 -3.60 15.58
CA LYS A 88 -9.24 -3.19 16.88
C LYS A 88 -8.50 -2.00 17.47
N SER A 89 -7.17 -2.04 17.44
CA SER A 89 -6.31 -0.98 17.98
C SER A 89 -6.47 0.35 17.24
N LEU A 90 -6.65 0.31 15.92
CA LEU A 90 -6.82 1.49 15.08
C LEU A 90 -8.28 1.93 14.89
N GLY A 91 -9.26 1.14 15.35
CA GLY A 91 -10.67 1.36 14.99
C GLY A 91 -10.91 1.36 13.47
N SER A 92 -10.11 0.58 12.73
CA SER A 92 -9.98 0.71 11.28
C SER A 92 -10.42 -0.54 10.52
N LYS A 93 -10.76 -0.36 9.25
CA LYS A 93 -11.01 -1.49 8.34
C LYS A 93 -9.73 -1.79 7.58
N ILE A 94 -9.18 -2.99 7.76
CA ILE A 94 -7.95 -3.42 7.09
C ILE A 94 -8.29 -4.47 6.03
N ARG A 95 -7.68 -4.33 4.85
CA ARG A 95 -7.82 -5.27 3.74
C ARG A 95 -6.44 -5.66 3.25
N MET A 96 -6.19 -6.96 3.14
CA MET A 96 -5.03 -7.46 2.40
C MET A 96 -5.36 -7.51 0.91
N GLU A 97 -4.55 -6.85 0.09
CA GLU A 97 -4.50 -7.08 -1.35
C GLU A 97 -3.32 -8.01 -1.62
N ILE A 98 -3.66 -9.28 -1.85
CA ILE A 98 -2.75 -10.29 -2.38
C ILE A 98 -3.09 -10.37 -3.87
N ASN A 99 -2.21 -9.88 -4.74
CA ASN A 99 -2.39 -10.12 -6.16
C ASN A 99 -2.15 -11.61 -6.42
N LYS A 100 -3.24 -12.35 -6.66
CA LYS A 100 -3.15 -13.70 -7.22
C LYS A 100 -2.56 -13.56 -8.62
N LYS A 101 -1.36 -14.13 -8.81
CA LYS A 101 -0.78 -14.36 -10.13
C LYS A 101 -1.72 -15.18 -11.01
#